data_AF-A0A975RDP9-F1
#
_entry.id   AF-A0A975RDP9-F1
#
_cell.length_a   1.000
_cell.length_b   1.000
_cell.length_c   1.000
_cell.angle_alpha   90.00
_cell.angle_beta   90.00
_cell.angle_gamma   90.00
#
_symmetry.space_group_name_H-M   'P 1'
#
loop_
_entity.id
_entity.type
_entity.pdbx_description
1 polymer ?
#
loop_
_entity_poly.entity_id
_entity_poly.type
_entity_poly.pdbx_seq_one_letter_code
_entity_poly.pdbx_strand_id
1 'polypeptide(L)'
;MSHDPWPWPGDSPLDRARRVARTYREALLRDAPETCAELDDRCRDLGQSWVVPKPLTFGQDDLLDADEVAEMCDVRPGTVRQWRRRGLPTVDTVDGVRYRVADVLAYHADRRIRRANMAVNPDMTRDS
;
A
#
# COMPACT_ATOMS: atom_id res chain seq x y z
N MET A 1 -2.67 -29.30 -6.81
CA MET A 1 -2.51 -27.85 -6.58
C MET A 1 -3.80 -27.34 -5.98
N SER A 2 -3.78 -26.84 -4.74
CA SER A 2 -4.96 -26.20 -4.16
C SER A 2 -5.17 -24.88 -4.90
N HIS A 3 -6.30 -24.75 -5.58
CA HIS A 3 -6.66 -23.50 -6.24
C HIS A 3 -7.08 -22.53 -5.14
N ASP A 4 -6.16 -21.66 -4.72
CA ASP A 4 -6.49 -20.61 -3.77
C ASP A 4 -7.63 -19.76 -4.36
N PRO A 5 -8.82 -19.70 -3.72
CA PRO A 5 -9.98 -19.00 -4.27
C PRO A 5 -9.84 -17.47 -4.16
N TRP A 6 -8.74 -16.96 -3.60
CA TRP A 6 -8.52 -15.52 -3.45
C TRP A 6 -8.46 -14.80 -4.81
N PRO A 7 -9.32 -13.81 -5.07
CA PRO A 7 -9.51 -13.23 -6.42
C PRO A 7 -8.39 -12.27 -6.84
N TRP A 8 -7.42 -12.00 -5.97
CA TRP A 8 -6.31 -11.08 -6.23
C TRP A 8 -4.96 -11.82 -6.20
N PRO A 9 -4.54 -12.40 -7.32
CA PRO A 9 -3.22 -13.02 -7.44
C PRO A 9 -2.10 -12.06 -7.07
N GLY A 10 -1.07 -12.56 -6.38
CA GLY A 10 0.10 -11.76 -5.97
C GLY A 10 -0.09 -10.91 -4.71
N ASP A 11 -1.29 -10.89 -4.11
CA ASP A 11 -1.49 -10.34 -2.78
C ASP A 11 -0.66 -11.13 -1.75
N SER A 12 0.15 -10.39 -0.99
CA SER A 12 0.82 -10.95 0.19
C SER A 12 -0.18 -11.23 1.32
N PRO A 13 0.17 -12.02 2.34
CA PRO A 13 -0.69 -12.20 3.52
C PRO A 13 -1.16 -10.87 4.15
N LEU A 14 -0.30 -9.85 4.16
CA LEU A 14 -0.64 -8.51 4.64
C LEU A 14 -1.65 -7.79 3.72
N ASP A 15 -1.48 -7.91 2.40
CA ASP A 15 -2.45 -7.35 1.43
C ASP A 15 -3.84 -7.99 1.64
N ARG A 16 -3.87 -9.31 1.89
CA ARG A 16 -5.11 -10.03 2.21
C ARG A 16 -5.74 -9.53 3.50
N ALA A 17 -4.97 -9.46 4.58
CA ALA A 17 -5.45 -8.97 5.88
C ALA A 17 -6.03 -7.56 5.76
N ARG A 18 -5.34 -6.66 5.04
CA ARG A 18 -5.81 -5.28 4.78
C ARG A 18 -7.12 -5.24 4.01
N ARG A 19 -7.27 -6.08 2.97
CA ARG A 19 -8.52 -6.17 2.19
C ARG A 19 -9.68 -6.70 3.03
N VAL A 20 -9.45 -7.78 3.78
CA VAL A 20 -10.45 -8.38 4.67
C VAL A 20 -10.90 -7.37 5.73
N ALA A 21 -9.95 -6.71 6.41
CA ALA A 21 -10.27 -5.69 7.41
C ALA A 21 -11.09 -4.54 6.81
N ARG A 22 -10.73 -4.06 5.61
CA ARG A 22 -11.47 -3.01 4.91
C ARG A 22 -12.88 -3.43 4.57
N THR A 23 -13.09 -4.66 4.08
CA THR A 23 -14.42 -5.20 3.79
C THR A 23 -15.31 -5.23 5.04
N TYR A 24 -14.78 -5.72 6.17
CA TYR A 24 -15.53 -5.70 7.43
C TYR A 24 -15.82 -4.28 7.91
N ARG A 25 -14.84 -3.36 7.80
CA ARG A 25 -15.01 -1.96 8.18
C ARG A 25 -16.08 -1.26 7.33
N GLU A 26 -16.07 -1.46 6.02
CA GLU A 26 -17.07 -0.87 5.12
C GLU A 26 -18.48 -1.38 5.42
N ALA A 27 -18.63 -2.66 5.77
CA ALA A 27 -19.89 -3.20 6.24
C ALA A 27 -20.31 -2.56 7.58
N LEU A 28 -19.39 -2.49 8.54
CA LEU A 28 -19.67 -1.90 9.86
C LEU A 28 -20.02 -0.42 9.78
N LEU A 29 -19.33 0.36 8.94
CA LEU A 29 -19.61 1.78 8.74
C LEU A 29 -21.02 2.01 8.19
N ARG A 30 -21.51 1.09 7.34
CA ARG A 30 -22.87 1.15 6.79
C ARG A 30 -23.94 0.85 7.83
N ASP A 31 -23.69 -0.16 8.66
CA ASP A 31 -24.71 -0.72 9.55
C ASP A 31 -24.68 -0.10 10.96
N ALA A 32 -23.50 0.31 11.45
CA ALA A 32 -23.26 0.86 12.79
C ALA A 32 -22.09 1.88 12.78
N PRO A 33 -22.31 3.10 12.26
CA PRO A 33 -21.24 4.08 12.06
C PRO A 33 -20.55 4.54 13.36
N GLU A 34 -21.30 4.67 14.46
CA GLU A 34 -20.75 5.07 15.77
C GLU A 34 -19.79 4.00 16.31
N THR A 35 -20.19 2.72 16.28
CA THR A 35 -19.32 1.60 16.65
C THR A 35 -18.10 1.50 15.74
N CYS A 36 -18.26 1.78 14.44
CA CYS A 36 -17.12 1.85 13.52
C CYS A 36 -16.12 2.94 13.95
N ALA A 37 -16.60 4.11 14.35
CA ALA A 37 -15.75 5.22 14.80
C ALA A 37 -15.00 4.87 16.09
N GLU A 38 -15.66 4.26 17.08
CA GLU A 38 -15.03 3.81 18.32
C GLU A 38 -13.92 2.78 18.08
N LEU A 39 -14.16 1.82 17.18
CA LEU A 39 -13.14 0.83 16.80
C LEU A 39 -11.99 1.45 16.02
N ASP A 40 -12.26 2.44 15.17
CA ASP A 40 -11.23 3.20 14.46
C ASP A 40 -10.35 3.99 15.43
N ASP A 41 -10.95 4.64 16.44
CA ASP A 41 -10.22 5.33 17.53
C ASP A 41 -9.32 4.36 18.28
N ARG A 42 -9.88 3.23 18.73
CA ARG A 42 -9.11 2.21 19.45
C ARG A 42 -7.97 1.63 18.63
N CYS A 43 -8.17 1.40 17.32
CA CYS A 43 -7.11 0.93 16.43
C CYS A 43 -5.99 1.97 16.31
N ARG A 44 -6.33 3.26 16.20
CA ARG A 44 -5.34 4.35 16.17
C ARG A 44 -4.52 4.43 17.45
N ASP A 45 -5.15 4.31 18.62
CA ASP A 45 -4.47 4.32 19.91
C ASP A 45 -3.46 3.16 20.05
N LEU A 46 -3.72 2.03 19.40
CA LEU A 46 -2.83 0.88 19.33
C LEU A 46 -1.77 0.98 18.20
N GLY A 47 -1.67 2.13 17.52
CA GLY A 47 -0.76 2.36 16.40
C GLY A 47 -1.11 1.59 15.13
N GLN A 48 -2.33 1.06 15.02
CA GLN A 48 -2.84 0.31 13.85
C GLN A 48 -3.60 1.24 12.89
N SER A 49 -3.03 2.39 12.57
CA SER A 49 -3.69 3.41 11.73
C SER A 49 -4.01 2.95 10.30
N TRP A 50 -3.45 1.82 9.87
CA TRP A 50 -3.66 1.24 8.54
C TRP A 50 -5.08 0.71 8.31
N VAL A 51 -5.83 0.41 9.39
CA VAL A 51 -7.21 -0.10 9.33
C VAL A 51 -8.17 1.01 8.89
N VAL A 52 -7.87 2.25 9.26
CA VAL A 52 -8.69 3.42 8.97
C VAL A 52 -8.27 4.01 7.63
N PRO A 53 -9.15 4.10 6.62
CA PRO A 53 -8.85 4.81 5.39
C PRO A 53 -8.50 6.27 5.71
N LYS A 54 -7.25 6.65 5.47
CA LYS A 54 -6.86 8.06 5.44
C LYS A 54 -7.27 8.62 4.07
N PRO A 55 -8.04 9.71 4.00
CA PRO A 55 -8.24 10.42 2.74
C PRO A 55 -6.85 10.73 2.14
N LEU A 56 -6.63 10.36 0.88
CA LEU A 56 -5.44 10.79 0.17
C LEU A 56 -5.59 12.31 -0.04
N THR A 57 -4.85 13.11 0.73
CA THR A 57 -4.90 14.57 0.63
C THR A 57 -4.05 15.11 -0.53
N PHE A 58 -3.29 14.23 -1.19
CA PHE A 58 -2.33 14.59 -2.22
C PHE A 58 -2.90 14.37 -3.63
N GLY A 59 -2.65 15.35 -4.51
CA GLY A 59 -2.82 15.23 -5.95
C GLY A 59 -1.75 14.33 -6.58
N GLN A 60 -2.00 13.85 -7.79
CA GLN A 60 -1.06 12.96 -8.50
C GLN A 60 0.29 13.60 -8.80
N ASP A 61 0.32 14.91 -9.01
CA ASP A 61 1.53 15.67 -9.31
C ASP A 61 2.22 16.25 -8.07
N ASP A 62 1.65 16.03 -6.88
CA ASP A 62 2.25 16.51 -5.64
C ASP A 62 3.59 15.81 -5.39
N LEU A 63 4.54 16.59 -4.87
CA LEU A 63 5.90 16.18 -4.58
C LEU A 63 6.07 15.96 -3.09
N LEU A 64 6.20 14.69 -2.70
CA LEU A 64 6.32 14.27 -1.31
C LEU A 64 7.76 13.97 -0.94
N ASP A 65 8.14 14.19 0.31
CA ASP A 65 9.38 13.62 0.85
C ASP A 65 9.22 12.13 1.21
N ALA A 66 10.29 11.53 1.72
CA ALA A 66 10.30 10.11 2.05
C ALA A 66 9.40 9.75 3.24
N ASP A 67 9.14 10.69 4.15
CA ASP A 67 8.32 10.47 5.33
C ASP A 67 6.84 10.58 4.98
N GLU A 68 6.47 11.55 4.14
CA GLU A 68 5.13 11.70 3.56
C GLU A 68 4.74 10.49 2.70
N VAL A 69 5.64 9.99 1.85
CA VAL A 69 5.40 8.75 1.08
C VAL A 69 5.25 7.54 2.01
N ALA A 70 6.05 7.48 3.08
CA ALA A 70 5.98 6.37 4.01
C ALA A 70 4.64 6.32 4.73
N GLU A 71 4.14 7.48 5.14
CA GLU A 71 2.79 7.60 5.70
C GLU A 71 1.72 7.22 4.68
N MET A 72 1.80 7.76 3.46
CA MET A 72 0.85 7.49 2.38
C MET A 72 0.74 5.98 2.06
N CYS A 73 1.87 5.28 2.07
CA CYS A 73 1.95 3.86 1.74
C CYS A 73 1.88 2.92 2.94
N ASP A 74 1.77 3.45 4.16
CA ASP A 74 1.83 2.71 5.43
C ASP A 74 3.06 1.77 5.50
N VAL A 75 4.24 2.36 5.32
CA VAL A 75 5.55 1.71 5.41
C VAL A 75 6.52 2.56 6.24
N ARG A 76 7.74 2.08 6.45
CA ARG A 76 8.80 2.87 7.09
C ARG A 76 9.49 3.76 6.05
N PRO A 77 9.99 4.96 6.41
CA PRO A 77 10.77 5.82 5.49
C PRO A 77 11.99 5.12 4.88
N GLY A 78 12.64 4.22 5.62
CA GLY A 78 13.73 3.39 5.11
C GLY A 78 13.31 2.49 3.94
N THR A 79 12.05 2.04 3.91
CA THR A 79 11.47 1.26 2.81
C THR A 79 11.32 2.12 1.55
N VAL A 80 10.90 3.38 1.69
CA VAL A 80 10.82 4.33 0.56
C VAL A 80 12.20 4.59 -0.03
N ARG A 81 13.22 4.81 0.82
CA ARG A 81 14.61 4.94 0.38
C ARG A 81 15.11 3.67 -0.34
N GLN A 82 14.66 2.49 0.08
CA GLN A 82 14.97 1.24 -0.62
C GLN A 82 14.28 1.16 -1.98
N TRP A 83 13.05 1.67 -2.13
CA TRP A 83 12.37 1.74 -3.42
C TRP A 83 13.08 2.65 -4.40
N ARG A 84 13.59 3.81 -3.94
CA ARG A 84 14.45 4.69 -4.76
C ARG A 84 15.64 3.92 -5.33
N ARG A 85 16.36 3.17 -4.49
CA ARG A 85 17.49 2.32 -4.93
C ARG A 85 17.09 1.22 -5.92
N ARG A 86 15.79 0.87 -5.96
CA ARG A 86 15.21 -0.15 -6.84
C ARG A 86 14.47 0.46 -8.05
N GLY A 87 14.67 1.75 -8.31
CA GLY A 87 14.16 2.41 -9.52
C GLY A 87 12.84 3.17 -9.35
N LEU A 88 12.40 3.48 -8.12
CA LEU A 88 11.32 4.47 -7.93
C LEU A 88 11.83 5.86 -8.39
N PRO A 89 11.17 6.53 -9.36
CA PRO A 89 11.56 7.84 -9.85
C PRO A 89 11.57 8.91 -8.74
N THR A 90 12.47 9.88 -8.88
CA THR A 90 12.59 11.01 -7.96
C THR A 90 12.82 12.31 -8.71
N VAL A 91 12.43 13.42 -8.08
CA VAL A 91 12.68 14.79 -8.53
C VAL A 91 13.63 15.45 -7.54
N ASP A 92 14.75 15.99 -8.02
CA ASP A 92 15.64 16.79 -7.18
C ASP A 92 15.07 18.21 -7.05
N THR A 93 14.85 18.66 -5.82
CA THR A 93 14.35 20.01 -5.49
C THR A 93 15.36 20.75 -4.60
N VAL A 94 15.15 22.06 -4.40
CA VAL A 94 16.03 22.88 -3.53
C VAL A 94 16.10 22.32 -2.10
N ASP A 95 14.99 21.77 -1.60
CA ASP A 95 14.89 21.22 -0.25
C ASP A 95 15.26 19.72 -0.18
N GLY A 96 15.71 19.14 -1.30
CA GLY A 96 16.15 17.76 -1.40
C GLY A 96 15.30 16.90 -2.34
N VAL A 97 15.43 15.58 -2.18
CA VAL A 97 14.82 14.58 -3.08
C VAL A 97 13.33 14.44 -2.76
N ARG A 98 12.49 14.58 -3.79
CA ARG A 98 11.03 14.39 -3.72
C ARG A 98 10.56 13.25 -4.61
N TYR A 99 9.39 12.72 -4.29
CA TYR A 99 8.70 11.64 -4.98
C TYR A 99 7.35 12.16 -5.45
N ARG A 100 7.10 12.07 -6.75
CA ARG A 100 5.79 12.40 -7.29
C ARG A 100 4.79 11.30 -6.95
N VAL A 101 3.61 11.65 -6.47
CA VAL A 101 2.57 10.69 -6.06
C VAL A 101 2.24 9.69 -7.18
N ALA A 102 2.06 10.15 -8.41
CA ALA A 102 1.79 9.28 -9.56
C ALA A 102 2.84 8.17 -9.74
N ASP A 103 4.12 8.49 -9.59
CA ASP A 103 5.22 7.55 -9.78
C ASP A 103 5.27 6.52 -8.65
N VAL A 104 4.95 6.93 -7.41
CA VAL A 104 4.82 6.02 -6.27
C VAL A 104 3.67 5.02 -6.48
N LEU A 105 2.51 5.51 -6.93
CA LEU A 105 1.35 4.66 -7.20
C LEU A 105 1.65 3.67 -8.34
N ALA A 106 2.26 4.13 -9.42
CA ALA A 106 2.69 3.29 -10.54
C ALA A 106 3.68 2.21 -10.09
N TYR A 107 4.68 2.58 -9.28
CA TYR A 107 5.65 1.63 -8.73
C TYR A 107 4.98 0.52 -7.91
N HIS A 108 3.95 0.85 -7.12
CA HIS A 108 3.17 -0.13 -6.37
C HIS A 108 2.35 -1.06 -7.28
N ALA A 109 1.72 -0.51 -8.32
CA ALA A 109 0.95 -1.28 -9.29
C ALA A 109 1.85 -2.29 -10.02
N ASP A 110 3.02 -1.86 -10.51
CA ASP A 110 4.00 -2.72 -11.17
C ASP A 110 4.47 -3.86 -10.26
N ARG A 111 4.76 -3.55 -9.00
CA ARG A 111 5.21 -4.56 -8.03
C ARG A 111 4.12 -5.58 -7.72
N ARG A 112 2.85 -5.19 -7.76
CA ARG A 112 1.71 -6.10 -7.63
C ARG A 112 1.58 -6.99 -8.87
N ILE A 113 1.70 -6.43 -10.06
CA ILE A 113 1.65 -7.17 -11.33
C ILE A 113 2.77 -8.21 -11.40
N ARG A 114 4.01 -7.85 -11.04
CA ARG A 114 5.13 -8.80 -11.01
C ARG A 114 4.88 -9.97 -10.06
N ARG A 115 4.35 -9.71 -8.87
CA ARG A 115 3.98 -10.76 -7.90
C ARG A 115 2.84 -11.63 -8.42
N ALA A 116 1.85 -11.04 -9.07
CA ALA A 116 0.76 -11.78 -9.70
C ALA A 116 1.30 -12.71 -10.80
N ASN A 117 2.17 -12.20 -11.68
CA ASN A 117 2.79 -12.99 -12.75
C ASN A 117 3.64 -14.13 -12.18
N MET A 118 4.40 -13.90 -11.11
CA MET A 118 5.17 -14.97 -10.43
C MET A 118 4.26 -16.02 -9.76
N ALA A 119 3.12 -15.61 -9.20
CA ALA A 119 2.17 -16.53 -8.58
C ALA A 119 1.43 -17.40 -9.62
N VAL A 120 1.24 -16.88 -10.84
CA VAL A 120 0.59 -17.58 -11.95
C VAL A 120 1.57 -18.48 -12.72
N ASN A 121 2.82 -18.04 -12.94
CA ASN A 121 3.86 -18.76 -13.68
C ASN A 121 5.16 -18.88 -12.87
N PRO A 122 5.27 -19.84 -11.93
CA PRO A 122 6.44 -19.97 -11.05
C PRO A 122 7.72 -20.44 -11.78
N ASP A 123 7.63 -20.94 -13.00
CA ASP A 123 8.75 -21.53 -13.77
C ASP A 123 9.61 -20.48 -14.54
N MET A 124 9.16 -19.22 -14.61
CA MET A 124 9.84 -18.15 -15.38
C MET A 124 11.10 -17.57 -14.69
N THR A 125 11.46 -18.01 -13.48
CA THR A 125 12.57 -17.46 -12.69
C THR A 125 13.84 -18.32 -12.69
N ARG A 126 13.87 -19.42 -13.45
CA ARG A 126 15.05 -20.25 -13.66
C ARG A 126 15.45 -20.18 -15.12
N ASP A 127 16.08 -19.07 -15.52
CA ASP A 127 16.96 -18.95 -16.70
C ASP A 127 17.25 -17.46 -16.92
N SER A 128 18.19 -16.92 -16.15
CA SER A 128 18.93 -15.67 -16.43
C SER A 128 20.17 -15.58 -15.54
#